data_AF-A0A2V5TP14-F1
#
_entry.id   AF-A0A2V5TP14-F1
#
_cell.length_a   1.000
_cell.length_b   1.000
_cell.length_c   1.000
_cell.angle_alpha   90.00
_cell.angle_beta   90.00
_cell.angle_gamma   90.00
#
_symmetry.space_group_name_H-M   'P 1'
#
loop_
_entity.id
_entity.type
_entity.pdbx_description
1 polymer ?
#
loop_
_entity_poly.entity_id
_entity_poly.type
_entity_poly.pdbx_seq_one_letter_code
_entity_poly.pdbx_strand_id
1 'polypeptide(L)'
;MTVMSNEEFAKRMMLLAKPASEFKPTAYYDSDGDCIEFLAKPDPFYEERIDDLVTVYYSQKTGEVIGSLIKGVSKLAKRLAERLPGFMITIEDRRIRLEHLFLAGMWLQTSEPQAIHVLAYKKLAEIAERTSVEVSAELCGAA
;
A
#
# COMPACT_ATOMS: atom_id res chain seq x y z
N MET A 1 -19.61 -35.20 27.90
CA MET A 1 -18.72 -34.44 26.99
C MET A 1 -17.38 -35.14 26.96
N THR A 2 -16.99 -35.70 25.83
CA THR A 2 -15.65 -36.26 25.65
C THR A 2 -14.69 -35.10 25.45
N VAL A 3 -13.74 -34.93 26.37
CA VAL A 3 -12.69 -33.91 26.26
C VAL A 3 -11.71 -34.39 25.20
N MET A 4 -11.64 -33.66 24.09
CA MET A 4 -10.69 -33.92 23.01
C MET A 4 -9.27 -33.53 23.44
N SER A 5 -8.27 -34.29 23.01
CA SER A 5 -6.87 -33.96 23.25
C SER A 5 -6.41 -32.76 22.38
N ASN A 6 -5.38 -32.03 22.83
CA ASN A 6 -4.81 -30.92 22.06
C ASN A 6 -4.31 -31.37 20.67
N GLU A 7 -3.82 -32.60 20.55
CA GLU A 7 -3.32 -33.15 19.30
C GLU A 7 -4.46 -33.45 18.30
N GLU A 8 -5.58 -34.00 18.78
CA GLU A 8 -6.77 -34.19 17.97
C GLU A 8 -7.40 -32.86 17.55
N PHE A 9 -7.40 -31.86 18.44
CA PHE A 9 -7.84 -30.51 18.12
C PHE A 9 -6.99 -29.91 16.98
N ALA A 10 -5.66 -29.97 17.09
CA ALA A 10 -4.74 -29.46 16.08
C ALA A 10 -4.94 -30.15 14.72
N LYS A 11 -5.08 -31.49 14.70
CA LYS A 11 -5.36 -32.24 13.46
C LYS A 11 -6.67 -31.81 12.81
N ARG A 12 -7.73 -31.61 13.60
CA ARG A 12 -9.02 -31.12 13.08
C ARG A 12 -8.94 -29.69 12.54
N MET A 13 -8.19 -28.82 13.21
CA MET A 13 -7.98 -27.44 12.74
C MET A 13 -7.21 -27.39 11.42
N MET A 14 -6.19 -28.22 11.24
CA MET A 14 -5.42 -28.28 9.99
C MET A 14 -6.26 -28.76 8.80
N LEU A 15 -7.27 -29.61 9.03
CA LEU A 15 -8.21 -30.04 7.99
C LEU A 15 -9.15 -28.91 7.51
N LEU A 16 -9.34 -27.86 8.32
CA LEU A 16 -10.13 -26.68 7.96
C LEU A 16 -9.30 -25.63 7.22
N ALA A 17 -7.97 -25.72 7.29
CA ALA A 17 -7.08 -24.79 6.62
C ALA A 17 -7.09 -25.06 5.12
N LYS A 18 -7.60 -24.09 4.34
CA LYS A 18 -7.38 -24.10 2.89
C LYS A 18 -5.91 -23.82 2.62
N PRO A 19 -5.27 -24.52 1.66
CA PRO A 19 -3.94 -24.13 1.18
C PRO A 19 -3.98 -22.65 0.78
N ALA A 20 -2.97 -21.90 1.20
CA ALA A 20 -2.85 -20.51 0.78
C ALA A 20 -2.77 -20.48 -0.76
N SER A 21 -3.60 -19.64 -1.37
CA SER A 21 -3.45 -19.33 -2.80
C SER A 21 -2.10 -18.67 -3.04
N GLU A 22 -1.61 -18.74 -4.27
CA GLU A 22 -0.45 -17.97 -4.69
C GLU A 22 -0.67 -16.48 -4.36
N PHE A 23 0.31 -15.88 -3.71
CA PHE A 23 0.26 -14.47 -3.36
C PHE A 23 0.23 -13.62 -4.63
N LYS A 24 -0.64 -12.60 -4.64
CA LYS A 24 -0.65 -11.57 -5.67
C LYS A 24 -0.39 -10.23 -5.00
N PRO A 25 0.43 -9.35 -5.61
CA PRO A 25 0.51 -7.96 -5.19
C PRO A 25 -0.88 -7.34 -5.09
N THR A 26 -1.13 -6.61 -4.01
CA THR A 26 -2.44 -6.02 -3.74
C THR A 26 -2.27 -4.59 -3.26
N ALA A 27 -3.22 -3.75 -3.63
CA ALA A 27 -3.47 -2.50 -2.95
C ALA A 27 -4.96 -2.41 -2.62
N TYR A 28 -5.27 -1.86 -1.46
CA TYR A 28 -6.65 -1.59 -1.08
C TYR A 28 -6.74 -0.23 -0.39
N TYR A 29 -7.85 0.46 -0.63
CA TYR A 29 -8.20 1.67 0.10
C TYR A 29 -9.09 1.30 1.28
N ASP A 30 -8.72 1.78 2.46
CA ASP A 30 -9.54 1.80 3.66
C ASP A 30 -10.08 3.21 3.87
N SER A 31 -11.40 3.34 3.72
CA SER A 31 -12.11 4.61 3.91
C SER A 31 -12.14 5.07 5.36
N ASP A 32 -12.14 4.13 6.31
CA ASP A 32 -12.22 4.49 7.74
C ASP A 32 -10.88 5.06 8.22
N GLY A 33 -9.78 4.50 7.70
CA GLY A 33 -8.42 4.98 7.96
C GLY A 33 -7.94 6.11 7.04
N ASP A 34 -8.70 6.44 5.98
CA ASP A 34 -8.27 7.25 4.83
C ASP A 34 -6.86 6.88 4.36
N CYS A 35 -6.64 5.59 4.10
CA CYS A 35 -5.34 5.07 3.75
C CYS A 35 -5.37 4.03 2.63
N ILE A 36 -4.29 3.97 1.86
CA ILE A 36 -4.04 2.88 0.91
C ILE A 36 -2.95 2.00 1.48
N GLU A 37 -3.25 0.73 1.70
CA GLU A 37 -2.23 -0.27 1.98
C GLU A 37 -1.83 -0.97 0.68
N PHE A 38 -0.53 -1.13 0.49
CA PHE A 38 0.08 -1.78 -0.67
C PHE A 38 1.07 -2.85 -0.22
N LEU A 39 0.88 -4.07 -0.71
CA LEU A 39 1.78 -5.20 -0.49
C LEU A 39 2.20 -5.81 -1.83
N ALA A 40 3.50 -5.79 -2.11
CA ALA A 40 4.09 -6.35 -3.32
C ALA A 40 4.68 -7.75 -3.12
N LYS A 41 4.99 -8.15 -1.89
CA LYS A 41 5.48 -9.49 -1.52
C LYS A 41 4.86 -9.95 -0.20
N PRO A 42 4.73 -11.27 0.03
CA PRO A 42 4.17 -11.84 1.27
C PRO A 42 5.18 -11.93 2.42
N ASP A 43 6.29 -11.18 2.36
CA ASP A 43 7.36 -11.27 3.34
C ASP A 43 6.91 -10.70 4.69
N PRO A 44 7.32 -11.29 5.83
CA PRO A 44 7.26 -10.60 7.12
C PRO A 44 8.04 -9.29 7.05
N PHE A 45 7.47 -8.21 7.56
CA PHE A 45 8.07 -6.87 7.44
C PHE A 45 8.08 -6.10 8.76
N TYR A 46 8.95 -5.08 8.79
CA TYR A 46 8.83 -3.96 9.73
C TYR A 46 8.49 -2.69 8.94
N GLU A 47 7.99 -1.68 9.63
CA GLU A 47 7.53 -0.44 9.03
C GLU A 47 8.39 0.76 9.46
N GLU A 48 8.61 1.69 8.55
CA GLU A 48 9.30 2.95 8.81
C GLU A 48 8.51 4.10 8.18
N ARG A 49 8.10 5.07 8.99
CA ARG A 49 7.44 6.28 8.51
C ARG A 49 8.50 7.25 7.99
N ILE A 50 8.51 7.47 6.68
CA ILE A 50 9.51 8.33 6.03
C ILE A 50 9.03 9.79 5.92
N ASP A 51 7.72 10.02 5.89
CA ASP A 51 7.14 11.35 5.96
C ASP A 51 5.69 11.31 6.45
N ASP A 52 4.95 12.40 6.29
CA ASP A 52 3.57 12.47 6.75
C ASP A 52 2.57 11.66 5.92
N LEU A 53 2.96 11.31 4.70
CA LEU A 53 2.14 10.62 3.72
C LEU A 53 2.44 9.12 3.70
N VAL A 54 3.71 8.73 3.73
CA VAL A 54 4.15 7.35 3.44
C VAL A 54 4.86 6.71 4.63
N THR A 55 4.41 5.50 4.94
CA THR A 55 5.14 4.50 5.73
C THR A 55 5.58 3.38 4.78
N VAL A 56 6.84 2.98 4.83
CA VAL A 56 7.44 1.96 3.96
C VAL A 56 7.53 0.63 4.71
N TYR A 57 7.23 -0.47 4.02
CA TYR A 57 7.36 -1.82 4.55
C TYR A 57 8.65 -2.46 4.03
N TYR A 58 9.50 -2.90 4.95
CA TYR A 58 10.78 -3.55 4.66
C TYR A 58 10.75 -5.02 5.06
N SER A 59 11.13 -5.90 4.14
CA SER A 59 11.27 -7.33 4.44
C SER A 59 12.25 -7.54 5.58
N GLN A 60 11.85 -8.25 6.63
CA GLN A 60 12.72 -8.62 7.74
C GLN A 60 13.85 -9.57 7.32
N LYS A 61 13.67 -10.26 6.17
CA LYS A 61 14.65 -11.23 5.65
C LYS A 61 15.71 -10.56 4.79
N THR A 62 15.31 -9.62 3.94
CA THR A 62 16.19 -9.06 2.90
C THR A 62 16.48 -7.58 3.08
N GLY A 63 15.72 -6.86 3.91
CA GLY A 63 15.78 -5.40 4.00
C GLY A 63 15.23 -4.68 2.77
N GLU A 64 14.65 -5.40 1.81
CA GLU A 64 14.07 -4.80 0.61
C GLU A 64 12.73 -4.13 0.92
N VAL A 65 12.43 -3.06 0.19
CA VAL A 65 11.08 -2.47 0.15
C VAL A 65 10.11 -3.48 -0.47
N ILE A 66 9.02 -3.78 0.22
CA ILE A 66 8.00 -4.74 -0.21
C ILE A 66 6.57 -4.19 -0.22
N GLY A 67 6.38 -2.92 0.14
CA GLY A 67 5.06 -2.33 0.25
C GLY A 67 5.09 -0.99 0.97
N SER A 68 3.90 -0.45 1.21
CA SER A 68 3.73 0.81 1.92
C SER A 68 2.32 1.00 2.44
N LEU A 69 2.18 1.92 3.39
CA LEU A 69 0.93 2.56 3.76
C LEU A 69 0.96 4.03 3.35
N ILE A 70 -0.04 4.48 2.60
CA ILE A 70 -0.25 5.89 2.24
C ILE A 70 -1.42 6.42 3.09
N LYS A 71 -1.21 7.43 3.93
CA LYS A 71 -2.27 8.02 4.78
C LYS A 71 -2.75 9.38 4.29
N GLY A 72 -4.02 9.71 4.54
CA GLY A 72 -4.58 11.02 4.18
C GLY A 72 -4.80 11.16 2.67
N VAL A 73 -5.27 10.10 2.02
CA VAL A 73 -5.37 10.03 0.56
C VAL A 73 -6.38 11.04 0.03
N SER A 74 -7.49 11.24 0.74
CA SER A 74 -8.47 12.29 0.41
C SER A 74 -7.84 13.69 0.42
N LYS A 75 -6.98 13.97 1.41
CA LYS A 75 -6.24 15.25 1.52
C LYS A 75 -5.19 15.38 0.43
N LEU A 76 -4.50 14.29 0.08
CA LEU A 76 -3.57 14.26 -1.03
C LEU A 76 -4.27 14.64 -2.35
N ALA A 77 -5.42 14.02 -2.62
CA ALA A 77 -6.22 14.31 -3.82
C ALA A 77 -6.63 15.79 -3.90
N LYS A 78 -7.13 16.36 -2.79
CA LYS A 78 -7.47 17.79 -2.71
C LYS A 78 -6.26 18.69 -2.97
N ARG A 79 -5.12 18.41 -2.33
CA ARG A 79 -3.87 19.18 -2.53
C ARG A 79 -3.38 19.14 -3.97
N LEU A 80 -3.52 17.99 -4.65
CA LEU A 80 -3.15 17.85 -6.06
C LEU A 80 -4.06 18.71 -6.94
N ALA A 81 -5.37 18.64 -6.73
CA ALA A 81 -6.34 19.45 -7.46
C ALA A 81 -6.10 20.96 -7.29
N GLU A 82 -5.74 21.40 -6.07
CA GLU A 82 -5.49 22.81 -5.76
C GLU A 82 -4.16 23.33 -6.33
N ARG A 83 -3.06 22.55 -6.21
CA ARG A 83 -1.71 23.03 -6.58
C ARG A 83 -1.36 22.84 -8.04
N LEU A 84 -1.98 21.86 -8.70
CA LEU A 84 -1.70 21.52 -10.09
C LEU A 84 -3.01 21.48 -10.86
N PRO A 85 -3.62 22.64 -11.18
CA PRO A 85 -4.82 22.68 -12.00
C PRO A 85 -4.53 22.03 -13.36
N GLY A 86 -5.23 20.92 -13.64
CA GLY A 86 -5.03 20.11 -14.85
C GLY A 86 -4.18 18.84 -14.66
N PHE A 87 -3.62 18.60 -13.46
CA PHE A 87 -3.03 17.31 -13.13
C PHE A 87 -4.13 16.27 -12.97
N MET A 88 -4.25 15.40 -13.97
CA MET A 88 -5.16 14.26 -13.94
C MET A 88 -4.34 13.02 -13.63
N ILE A 89 -4.57 12.44 -12.44
CA ILE A 89 -4.26 11.02 -12.27
C ILE A 89 -5.22 10.29 -13.22
N THR A 90 -4.71 9.62 -14.25
CA THR A 90 -5.57 8.87 -15.16
C THR A 90 -6.29 7.79 -14.36
N ILE A 91 -7.60 7.97 -14.20
CA ILE A 91 -8.50 7.00 -13.58
C ILE A 91 -9.07 6.16 -14.72
N GLU A 92 -8.48 4.99 -14.97
CA GLU A 92 -9.04 4.00 -15.90
C GLU A 92 -9.98 3.09 -15.10
N ASP A 93 -11.24 2.92 -15.53
CA ASP A 93 -12.23 2.06 -14.87
C ASP A 93 -12.44 2.29 -13.36
N ARG A 94 -12.40 3.56 -12.93
CA ARG A 94 -12.44 3.94 -11.50
C ARG A 94 -11.29 3.33 -10.70
N ARG A 95 -10.11 3.23 -11.28
CA ARG A 95 -8.92 2.76 -10.59
C ARG A 95 -7.74 3.69 -10.80
N ILE A 96 -6.91 3.80 -9.79
CA ILE A 96 -5.70 4.60 -9.78
C ILE A 96 -4.50 3.65 -9.74
N ARG A 97 -3.54 3.87 -10.64
CA ARG A 97 -2.23 3.22 -10.55
C ARG A 97 -1.43 3.83 -9.42
N LEU A 98 -0.93 2.97 -8.54
CA LEU A 98 -0.26 3.41 -7.31
C LEU A 98 1.06 4.15 -7.58
N GLU A 99 1.75 3.84 -8.69
CA GLU A 99 2.96 4.55 -9.13
C GLU A 99 2.76 6.07 -9.23
N HIS A 100 1.60 6.51 -9.73
CA HIS A 100 1.26 7.93 -9.88
C HIS A 100 1.13 8.63 -8.52
N LEU A 101 0.66 7.92 -7.49
CA LEU A 101 0.53 8.48 -6.14
C LEU A 101 1.89 8.68 -5.48
N PHE A 102 2.84 7.76 -5.67
CA PHE A 102 4.20 7.94 -5.17
C PHE A 102 4.92 9.10 -5.87
N LEU A 103 4.81 9.19 -7.19
CA LEU A 103 5.37 10.31 -7.94
C LEU A 103 4.74 11.65 -7.50
N ALA A 104 3.42 11.70 -7.35
CA ALA A 104 2.72 12.89 -6.86
C ALA A 104 3.15 13.28 -5.44
N GLY A 105 3.32 12.30 -4.55
CA GLY A 105 3.80 12.52 -3.18
C GLY A 105 5.17 13.18 -3.13
N MET A 106 6.12 12.73 -3.97
CA MET A 106 7.44 13.36 -4.09
C MET A 106 7.35 14.84 -4.49
N TRP A 107 6.48 15.19 -5.44
CA TRP A 107 6.35 16.56 -5.95
C TRP A 107 5.68 17.51 -4.96
N LEU A 108 4.90 16.98 -4.03
CA LEU A 108 4.18 17.76 -3.03
C LEU A 108 4.95 17.99 -1.73
N GLN A 109 6.19 17.48 -1.63
CA GLN A 109 7.04 17.73 -0.47
C GLN A 109 7.39 19.23 -0.39
N THR A 110 7.15 19.83 0.78
CA THR A 110 7.33 21.27 1.02
C THR A 110 8.72 21.63 1.54
N SER A 111 9.54 20.63 1.84
CA SER A 111 10.88 20.76 2.39
C SER A 111 11.84 19.90 1.59
N GLU A 112 13.13 20.22 1.63
CA GLU A 112 14.14 19.45 0.92
C GLU A 112 14.12 17.99 1.41
N PRO A 113 13.78 17.03 0.53
CA PRO A 113 13.67 15.63 0.92
C PRO A 113 15.03 15.09 1.35
N GLN A 114 15.08 14.28 2.40
CA GLN A 114 16.27 13.47 2.64
C GLN A 114 16.46 12.51 1.45
N ALA A 115 17.71 12.33 0.99
CA ALA A 115 18.01 11.48 -0.16
C ALA A 115 17.43 10.05 -0.02
N ILE A 116 17.42 9.52 1.21
CA ILE A 116 16.87 8.20 1.52
C ILE A 116 15.35 8.12 1.29
N HIS A 117 14.60 9.19 1.56
CA HIS A 117 13.16 9.24 1.31
C HIS A 117 12.87 9.26 -0.20
N VAL A 118 13.63 10.04 -0.97
CA VAL A 118 13.50 10.06 -2.44
C VAL A 118 13.74 8.68 -3.03
N LEU A 119 14.76 7.97 -2.55
CA LEU A 119 15.04 6.60 -2.97
C LEU A 119 13.90 5.64 -2.62
N ALA A 120 13.29 5.78 -1.44
CA ALA A 120 12.16 4.97 -1.04
C ALA A 120 10.93 5.19 -1.95
N TYR A 121 10.57 6.44 -2.23
CA TYR A 121 9.48 6.75 -3.16
C TYR A 121 9.72 6.21 -4.56
N LYS A 122 10.93 6.39 -5.11
CA LYS A 122 11.30 5.82 -6.41
C LYS A 122 11.15 4.30 -6.42
N LYS A 123 11.62 3.65 -5.35
CA LYS A 123 11.53 2.19 -5.24
C LYS A 123 10.08 1.71 -5.19
N LEU A 124 9.23 2.41 -4.44
CA LEU A 124 7.80 2.11 -4.37
C LEU A 124 7.10 2.31 -5.72
N ALA A 125 7.42 3.39 -6.44
CA ALA A 125 6.90 3.63 -7.79
C ALA A 125 7.30 2.51 -8.76
N GLU A 126 8.58 2.13 -8.79
CA GLU A 126 9.08 1.02 -9.63
C GLU A 126 8.38 -0.32 -9.31
N ILE A 127 8.15 -0.61 -8.03
CA ILE A 127 7.48 -1.85 -7.62
C ILE A 127 6.00 -1.81 -8.01
N ALA A 128 5.32 -0.68 -7.80
CA ALA A 128 3.93 -0.48 -8.20
C ALA A 128 3.74 -0.63 -9.71
N GLU A 129 4.62 -0.03 -10.51
CA GLU A 129 4.65 -0.15 -11.98
C GLU A 129 4.76 -1.62 -12.41
N ARG A 130 5.80 -2.30 -11.91
CA ARG A 130 6.10 -3.70 -12.26
C ARG A 130 5.01 -4.68 -11.86
N THR A 131 4.28 -4.37 -10.80
CA THR A 131 3.18 -5.20 -10.31
C THR A 131 1.84 -4.84 -10.93
N SER A 132 1.76 -3.71 -11.64
CA SER A 132 0.53 -3.18 -12.26
C SER A 132 -0.64 -3.14 -11.27
N VAL A 133 -0.35 -2.78 -10.02
CA VAL A 133 -1.34 -2.75 -8.95
C VAL A 133 -2.13 -1.45 -9.01
N GLU A 134 -3.43 -1.61 -8.83
CA GLU A 134 -4.42 -0.55 -8.92
C GLU A 134 -5.26 -0.49 -7.65
N VAL A 135 -5.72 0.70 -7.29
CA VAL A 135 -6.67 0.91 -6.18
C VAL A 135 -7.95 1.58 -6.69
N SER A 136 -9.11 1.20 -6.15
CA SER A 136 -10.38 1.81 -6.56
C SER A 136 -10.43 3.30 -6.23
N ALA A 137 -10.96 4.09 -7.16
CA ALA A 137 -11.03 5.54 -7.16
C ALA A 137 -12.26 6.11 -6.43
N GLU A 138 -12.93 5.33 -5.56
CA GLU A 138 -13.89 5.91 -4.59
C GLU A 138 -13.24 7.01 -3.72
N LEU A 139 -11.91 7.07 -3.72
CA LEU A 139 -11.03 8.20 -3.38
C LEU A 139 -11.54 9.60 -3.79
N CYS A 140 -12.33 9.70 -4.87
CA CYS A 140 -12.81 10.96 -5.43
C CYS A 140 -14.30 11.28 -5.13
N GLY A 141 -14.94 10.57 -4.20
CA GLY A 141 -16.32 10.84 -3.79
C GLY A 141 -16.46 11.88 -2.68
N ALA A 142 -16.16 13.16 -2.96
CA ALA A 142 -16.74 14.36 -2.32
C ALA A 142 -15.89 15.62 -2.59
N ALA A 143 -16.12 16.24 -3.75
CA ALA A 143 -16.15 17.69 -3.95
C ALA A 143 -16.92 17.98 -5.24
#